data_AF-A0A2D0AH27-F1
#
_entry.id   AF-A0A2D0AH27-F1
#
_cell.length_a   1.000
_cell.length_b   1.000
_cell.length_c   1.000
_cell.angle_alpha   90.00
_cell.angle_beta   90.00
_cell.angle_gamma   90.00
#
_symmetry.space_group_name_H-M   'P 1'
#
loop_
_entity.id
_entity.type
_entity.pdbx_description
1 polymer ?
#
loop_
_entity_poly.entity_id
_entity_poly.type
_entity_poly.pdbx_seq_one_letter_code
_entity_poly.pdbx_strand_id
1 'polypeptide(L)' 'TWVSLHHGGGVGMGFSQHSGMVIVCDGTDEAAERIARVLHNDPATGVMRHADAGYQIAIDCAKEQGLNLPMIK' A
#
# COMPACT_ATOMS: atom_id res chain seq x y z
N THR A 1 2.49 16.87 2.16
CA THR A 1 2.32 15.57 1.47
C THR A 1 3.57 15.27 0.68
N TRP A 2 4.09 14.04 0.74
CA TRP A 2 5.24 13.59 -0.05
C TRP A 2 5.35 12.05 -0.08
N VAL A 3 6.20 11.55 -0.98
CA VAL A 3 6.58 10.13 -1.12
C VAL A 3 8.11 10.05 -1.07
N SER A 4 8.64 8.95 -0.53
CA SER A 4 10.07 8.69 -0.48
C SER A 4 10.40 7.25 -0.90
N LEU A 5 11.56 7.06 -1.52
CA LEU A 5 12.13 5.77 -1.87
C LEU A 5 13.56 5.70 -1.34
N HIS A 6 13.82 4.73 -0.49
CA HIS A 6 15.07 4.62 0.25
C HIS A 6 15.72 3.25 0.01
N HIS A 7 17.05 3.24 0.08
CA HIS A 7 17.84 2.01 0.00
C HIS A 7 18.56 1.75 1.32
N GLY A 8 18.57 0.49 1.77
CA GLY A 8 19.38 0.00 2.90
C GLY A 8 18.95 0.47 4.29
N GLY A 9 17.76 1.06 4.45
CA GLY A 9 17.25 1.37 5.79
C GLY A 9 17.11 0.11 6.64
N GLY A 10 17.50 0.21 7.92
CA GLY A 10 17.53 -0.90 8.88
C GLY A 10 18.74 -1.82 8.72
N VAL A 11 18.92 -2.41 7.52
CA VAL A 11 19.83 -3.55 7.28
C VAL A 11 21.11 -3.20 6.51
N GLY A 12 21.33 -1.93 6.15
CA GLY A 12 22.53 -1.46 5.46
C GLY A 12 22.48 -1.58 3.93
N MET A 13 23.47 -0.98 3.26
CA MET A 13 23.57 -0.93 1.81
C MET A 13 23.58 -2.34 1.19
N GLY A 14 22.78 -2.53 0.14
CA GLY A 14 22.67 -3.78 -0.61
C GLY A 14 21.53 -4.72 -0.16
N PHE A 15 20.91 -4.50 1.00
CA PHE A 15 20.03 -5.51 1.61
C PHE A 15 18.54 -5.16 1.69
N SER A 16 18.15 -3.91 1.43
CA SER A 16 16.73 -3.53 1.40
C SER A 16 16.42 -2.41 0.41
N GLN A 17 15.20 -2.44 -0.12
CA GLN A 17 14.55 -1.33 -0.79
C GLN A 17 13.18 -1.16 -0.14
N HIS A 18 12.80 0.07 0.18
CA HIS A 18 11.50 0.37 0.79
C HIS A 18 11.02 1.77 0.40
N SER A 19 9.71 1.95 0.48
CA SER A 19 9.00 3.19 0.19
C SER A 19 8.33 3.73 1.46
N GLY A 20 8.29 5.05 1.58
CA GLY A 20 7.50 5.76 2.57
C GLY A 20 6.57 6.77 1.92
N MET A 21 5.48 7.11 2.60
CA MET A 21 4.53 8.10 2.13
C MET A 21 4.00 8.90 3.32
N VAL A 22 3.60 10.16 3.07
CA VAL A 22 2.91 11.01 4.03
C VAL A 22 1.84 11.81 3.30
N ILE A 23 0.62 11.80 3.84
CA ILE A 23 -0.49 12.61 3.37
C ILE A 23 -0.97 13.55 4.48
N VAL A 24 -1.26 14.80 4.12
CA VAL A 24 -1.71 15.85 5.06
C VAL A 24 -3.22 15.94 5.03
N CYS A 25 -3.83 15.96 6.22
CA CYS A 25 -5.26 16.23 6.43
C CYS A 25 -5.46 17.71 6.79
N ASP A 26 -5.51 18.59 5.79
CA ASP A 26 -5.61 20.04 5.99
C ASP A 26 -7.05 20.57 6.09
N GLY A 27 -8.05 19.69 6.03
CA GLY A 27 -9.48 20.04 6.14
C GLY A 27 -10.14 20.44 4.82
N THR A 28 -9.42 20.40 3.69
CA THR A 28 -9.99 20.69 2.35
C THR A 28 -10.69 19.46 1.75
N ASP A 29 -11.70 19.70 0.91
CA ASP A 29 -12.38 18.63 0.16
C ASP A 29 -11.42 17.93 -0.81
N GLU A 30 -10.49 18.67 -1.40
CA GLU A 30 -9.46 18.09 -2.26
C GLU A 30 -8.54 17.15 -1.46
N ALA A 31 -8.27 17.44 -0.18
CA ALA A 31 -7.52 16.53 0.67
C ALA A 31 -8.34 15.28 1.02
N ALA A 32 -9.64 15.42 1.29
CA ALA A 32 -10.52 14.28 1.55
C ALA A 32 -10.49 13.27 0.38
N GLU A 33 -10.55 13.75 -0.86
CA GLU A 33 -10.40 12.90 -2.03
C GLU A 33 -9.04 12.18 -2.12
N ARG A 34 -7.95 12.91 -1.85
CA ARG A 34 -6.60 12.33 -1.86
C ARG A 34 -6.47 11.27 -0.77
N ILE A 35 -6.98 11.54 0.43
CA ILE A 35 -6.95 10.64 1.58
C ILE A 35 -7.68 9.34 1.26
N ALA A 36 -8.89 9.42 0.70
CA ALA A 36 -9.67 8.24 0.33
C ALA A 36 -8.92 7.32 -0.64
N ARG A 37 -8.29 7.89 -1.68
CA ARG A 37 -7.48 7.10 -2.63
C ARG A 37 -6.23 6.53 -1.97
N VAL A 38 -5.50 7.36 -1.25
CA VAL A 38 -4.15 7.05 -0.77
C VAL A 38 -4.18 6.07 0.40
N LEU A 39 -5.09 6.25 1.36
CA LEU A 39 -5.23 5.33 2.50
C LEU A 39 -5.96 4.02 2.15
N HIS A 40 -6.62 3.93 0.99
CA HIS A 40 -7.04 2.65 0.44
C HIS A 40 -5.87 1.94 -0.27
N ASN A 41 -5.20 2.64 -1.19
CA ASN A 41 -4.20 2.02 -2.07
C ASN A 41 -2.94 1.57 -1.33
N ASP A 42 -2.43 2.36 -0.38
CA ASP A 42 -1.18 2.03 0.34
C ASP A 42 -1.27 0.66 1.05
N PRO A 43 -2.24 0.41 1.96
CA PRO A 43 -2.39 -0.91 2.56
C PRO A 43 -2.87 -1.97 1.56
N ALA A 44 -3.68 -1.62 0.56
CA ALA A 44 -4.14 -2.58 -0.46
C ALA A 44 -2.97 -3.18 -1.25
N THR A 45 -1.88 -2.44 -1.47
CA THR A 45 -0.67 -3.02 -2.10
C THR A 45 0.01 -4.07 -1.21
N GLY A 46 -0.06 -3.91 0.12
CA GLY A 46 0.38 -4.92 1.09
C GLY A 46 -0.45 -6.20 0.98
N VAL A 47 -1.77 -6.08 0.93
CA VAL A 47 -2.69 -7.22 0.71
C VAL A 47 -2.41 -7.88 -0.63
N MET A 48 -2.36 -7.10 -1.72
CA MET A 48 -2.01 -7.56 -3.08
C MET A 48 -0.71 -8.37 -3.08
N ARG A 49 0.37 -7.84 -2.50
CA ARG A 49 1.69 -8.47 -2.47
C ARG A 49 1.71 -9.81 -1.73
N HIS A 50 0.89 -9.96 -0.70
CA HIS A 50 0.79 -11.22 0.05
C HIS A 50 -0.18 -12.20 -0.62
N ALA A 51 -1.26 -11.72 -1.22
CA ALA A 51 -2.17 -12.55 -2.01
C ALA A 51 -1.45 -13.15 -3.22
N ASP A 52 -0.66 -12.35 -3.95
CA ASP A 52 0.19 -12.78 -5.06
C ASP A 52 1.22 -13.85 -4.64
N ALA A 53 1.76 -13.73 -3.42
CA ALA A 53 2.65 -14.74 -2.85
C ALA A 53 1.93 -16.02 -2.34
N GLY A 54 0.59 -16.11 -2.48
CA GLY A 54 -0.19 -17.30 -2.16
C GLY A 54 -0.70 -17.39 -0.71
N TYR A 55 -0.66 -16.30 0.06
CA TYR A 55 -1.17 -16.32 1.44
C TYR A 55 -2.70 -16.27 1.45
N GLN A 56 -3.34 -17.33 1.95
CA GLN A 56 -4.80 -17.45 1.98
C GLN A 56 -5.48 -16.28 2.71
N ILE A 57 -4.94 -15.90 3.88
CA ILE A 57 -5.47 -14.77 4.66
C ILE A 57 -5.51 -13.44 3.88
N ALA A 58 -4.57 -13.26 2.94
CA ALA A 58 -4.50 -12.06 2.12
C ALA A 58 -5.46 -12.15 0.92
N ILE A 59 -5.64 -13.34 0.35
CA ILE A 59 -6.65 -13.60 -0.68
C ILE A 59 -8.05 -13.37 -0.11
N ASP A 60 -8.31 -13.84 1.11
CA ASP A 60 -9.60 -13.66 1.80
C ASP A 60 -9.85 -12.17 2.05
N CYS A 61 -8.86 -11.45 2.60
CA CYS A 61 -8.94 -10.00 2.78
C CYS A 61 -9.18 -9.25 1.45
N ALA A 62 -8.50 -9.65 0.36
CA ALA A 62 -8.69 -9.05 -0.95
C ALA A 62 -10.15 -9.22 -1.45
N LYS A 63 -10.76 -10.39 -1.22
CA LYS A 63 -12.16 -10.66 -1.58
C LYS A 63 -13.14 -9.88 -0.70
N GLU A 64 -12.91 -9.86 0.60
CA GLU A 64 -13.74 -9.12 1.57
C GLU A 64 -13.77 -7.62 1.27
N GLN A 65 -12.62 -7.05 0.89
CA GLN A 65 -12.47 -5.62 0.59
C GLN A 65 -12.71 -5.28 -0.89
N GLY A 66 -13.04 -6.26 -1.74
CA GLY A 66 -13.33 -6.05 -3.16
C GLY A 66 -12.14 -5.53 -3.98
N LEU A 67 -10.91 -5.93 -3.64
CA LEU A 67 -9.71 -5.49 -4.37
C LEU A 67 -9.69 -6.10 -5.78
N ASN A 68 -9.40 -5.26 -6.78
CA ASN A 68 -9.24 -5.72 -8.16
C ASN A 68 -7.84 -6.30 -8.39
N LEU A 69 -7.70 -7.62 -8.22
CA LEU A 69 -6.45 -8.36 -8.44
C LEU A 69 -6.61 -9.27 -9.68
N PRO A 70 -6.20 -8.85 -10.89
CA PRO A 70 -6.60 -9.51 -12.14
C PRO A 70 -6.25 -11.00 -12.28
N MET A 71 -5.20 -11.44 -11.59
CA MET A 71 -4.72 -12.84 -11.63
C MET A 71 -5.29 -13.70 -10.49
N ILE A 72 -5.98 -13.10 -9.52
CA ILE A 72 -6.52 -13.77 -8.34
C ILE A 72 -8.04 -13.76 -8.44
N LYS A 73 -8.63 -14.96 -8.53
CA LYS A 73 -10.09 -15.17 -8.64
C LYS A 73 -10.74 -15.42 -7.28
#